data_AF-A0A259S0K6-F1
#
_entry.id   AF-A0A259S0K6-F1
#
_cell.length_a   1.000
_cell.length_b   1.000
_cell.length_c   1.000
_cell.angle_alpha   90.00
_cell.angle_beta   90.00
_cell.angle_gamma   90.00
#
_symmetry.space_group_name_H-M   'P 1'
#
loop_
_entity.id
_entity.type
_entity.pdbx_description
1 polymer ?
#
loop_
_entity_poly.entity_id
_entity_poly.type
_entity_poly.pdbx_seq_one_letter_code
_entity_poly.pdbx_strand_id
1 'polypeptide(L)'
;MLYEVDTRLRPDGAGGLLVSSLQGFEQYQKQHAWLWETQALCRARFIAGQNQIAERFATIRRDTLCAPRDPATLKEAVLDMRQKMRAEHGQTGAGETFHLKRGIGGITDIEFMVQYLLLRHAHAHPEIVAFTDNIRQLRALSEAGLLDGELSEQLVTAYQRLRNTSHRRTLNKQSLALPCADFAKERTVVLAAWQQIFEL
;
A
#
# COMPACT_ATOMS: atom_id res chain seq x y z
N MET A 1 -19.12 18.24 -12.33
CA MET A 1 -17.73 17.74 -12.17
C MET A 1 -17.73 16.24 -12.45
N LEU A 2 -16.86 15.74 -13.34
CA LEU A 2 -16.86 14.31 -13.71
C LEU A 2 -16.16 13.44 -12.64
N TYR A 3 -15.02 13.91 -12.12
CA TYR A 3 -14.27 13.29 -11.01
C TYR A 3 -13.61 14.36 -10.14
N GLU A 4 -13.47 14.07 -8.85
CA GLU A 4 -12.52 14.78 -7.97
C GLU A 4 -11.11 14.25 -8.25
N VAL A 5 -10.17 15.16 -8.54
CA VAL A 5 -8.77 14.81 -8.83
C VAL A 5 -7.89 15.29 -7.69
N ASP A 6 -7.22 14.35 -7.02
CA ASP A 6 -6.26 14.64 -5.96
C ASP A 6 -4.82 14.54 -6.49
N THR A 7 -4.13 15.67 -6.53
CA THR A 7 -2.75 15.79 -7.05
C THR A 7 -1.71 15.94 -5.93
N ARG A 8 -2.07 15.68 -4.66
CA ARG A 8 -1.19 15.91 -3.50
C ARG A 8 -0.02 14.94 -3.35
N LEU A 9 -0.01 13.84 -4.11
CA LEU A 9 1.08 12.85 -4.10
C LEU A 9 2.17 13.13 -5.16
N ARG A 10 2.15 14.31 -5.81
CA ARG A 10 3.22 14.75 -6.70
C ARG A 10 4.45 15.23 -5.88
N PRO A 11 5.65 15.31 -6.48
CA PRO A 11 6.82 15.91 -5.82
C PRO A 11 6.49 17.24 -5.15
N ASP A 12 6.92 17.39 -3.89
CA ASP A 12 6.67 18.57 -3.02
C ASP A 12 5.19 18.85 -2.71
N GLY A 13 4.31 17.88 -2.99
CA GLY A 13 2.89 17.94 -2.67
C GLY A 13 2.21 19.21 -3.20
N ALA A 14 1.49 19.92 -2.33
CA ALA A 14 0.80 21.15 -2.70
C ALA A 14 1.73 22.31 -3.07
N GLY A 15 2.97 22.32 -2.57
CA GLY A 15 3.98 23.35 -2.86
C GLY A 15 4.74 23.13 -4.17
N GLY A 16 4.68 21.92 -4.73
CA GLY A 16 5.35 21.57 -5.98
C GLY A 16 4.58 21.95 -7.24
N LEU A 17 5.33 22.00 -8.36
CA LEU A 17 4.76 22.15 -9.70
C LEU A 17 3.73 21.04 -9.99
N LEU A 18 2.69 21.38 -10.74
CA LEU A 18 1.64 20.41 -11.10
C LEU A 18 2.15 19.31 -12.02
N VAL A 19 3.17 19.61 -12.82
CA VAL A 19 3.81 18.68 -13.77
C VAL A 19 5.30 18.69 -13.53
N SER A 20 5.89 17.49 -13.49
CA SER A 20 7.35 17.30 -13.37
C SER A 20 7.87 16.64 -14.65
N SER A 21 9.08 17.00 -15.07
CA SER A 21 9.79 16.21 -16.08
C SER A 21 10.16 14.83 -15.49
N LEU A 22 10.35 13.82 -16.35
CA LEU A 22 10.78 12.49 -15.90
C LEU A 22 12.13 12.55 -15.16
N GLN A 23 13.05 13.39 -15.62
CA GLN A 23 14.34 13.61 -14.97
C GLN A 23 14.16 14.25 -13.57
N GLY A 24 13.29 15.27 -13.45
CA GLY A 24 13.00 15.90 -12.17
C GLY A 24 12.33 14.94 -11.20
N PHE A 25 11.39 14.12 -11.69
CA PHE A 25 10.76 13.07 -10.90
C PHE A 25 11.77 12.03 -10.41
N GLU A 26 12.66 11.56 -11.29
CA GLU A 26 13.73 10.60 -10.92
C GLU A 26 14.66 11.17 -9.84
N GLN A 27 15.12 12.41 -10.02
CA GLN A 27 15.99 13.07 -9.04
C GLN A 27 15.29 13.26 -7.70
N TYR A 28 14.01 13.64 -7.71
CA TYR A 28 13.20 13.77 -6.51
C TYR A 28 13.11 12.45 -5.74
N GLN A 29 12.74 11.36 -6.44
CA GLN A 29 12.61 10.04 -5.85
C GLN A 29 13.94 9.53 -5.24
N LYS A 30 15.08 9.89 -5.83
CA LYS A 30 16.40 9.45 -5.34
C LYS A 30 16.91 10.26 -4.14
N GLN A 31 16.61 11.55 -4.09
CA GLN A 31 17.30 12.48 -3.18
C GLN A 31 16.42 13.08 -2.10
N HIS A 32 15.11 13.21 -2.34
CA HIS A 32 14.22 14.02 -1.50
C HIS A 32 12.99 13.25 -1.01
N ALA A 33 12.58 12.19 -1.71
CA ALA A 33 11.37 11.47 -1.37
C ALA A 33 11.44 10.81 0.01
N TRP A 34 10.41 11.05 0.80
CA TRP A 34 10.23 10.38 2.07
C TRP A 34 9.83 8.92 1.86
N LEU A 35 10.08 8.07 2.87
CA LEU A 35 9.77 6.64 2.75
C LEU A 35 8.27 6.38 2.51
N TRP A 36 7.38 7.19 3.08
CA TRP A 36 5.94 7.07 2.82
C TRP A 36 5.55 7.41 1.37
N GLU A 37 6.30 8.29 0.69
CA GLU A 37 6.11 8.56 -0.74
C GLU A 37 6.55 7.37 -1.58
N THR A 38 7.66 6.73 -1.17
CA THR A 38 8.11 5.46 -1.77
C THR A 38 7.06 4.34 -1.57
N GLN A 39 6.42 4.27 -0.40
CA GLN A 39 5.30 3.35 -0.17
C GLN A 39 4.13 3.64 -1.12
N ALA A 40 3.78 4.92 -1.33
CA ALA A 40 2.74 5.30 -2.29
C ALA A 40 3.12 4.90 -3.73
N LEU A 41 4.41 5.02 -4.10
CA LEU A 41 4.94 4.64 -5.41
C LEU A 41 4.75 3.14 -5.73
N CYS A 42 4.65 2.27 -4.73
CA CYS A 42 4.33 0.84 -4.91
C CYS A 42 3.01 0.64 -5.67
N ARG A 43 2.05 1.56 -5.54
CA ARG A 43 0.73 1.51 -6.18
C ARG A 43 0.63 2.34 -7.46
N ALA A 44 1.63 3.17 -7.75
CA ALA A 44 1.63 4.06 -8.91
C ALA A 44 1.89 3.30 -10.21
N ARG A 45 1.14 3.62 -11.26
CA ARG A 45 1.32 3.07 -12.61
C ARG A 45 1.02 4.13 -13.67
N PHE A 46 1.65 3.98 -14.82
CA PHE A 46 1.30 4.75 -16.00
C PHE A 46 -0.13 4.41 -16.46
N ILE A 47 -0.90 5.43 -16.84
CA ILE A 47 -2.30 5.25 -17.27
C ILE A 47 -2.60 5.83 -18.66
N ALA A 48 -1.84 6.84 -19.12
CA ALA A 48 -2.08 7.51 -20.39
C ALA A 48 -0.84 8.31 -20.85
N GLY A 49 -0.63 8.39 -22.16
CA GLY A 49 0.47 9.14 -22.80
C GLY A 49 1.26 8.29 -23.80
N GLN A 50 2.48 8.70 -24.10
CA GLN A 50 3.36 8.00 -25.05
C GLN A 50 4.08 6.81 -24.39
N ASN A 51 4.32 5.74 -25.16
CA ASN A 51 5.00 4.54 -24.67
C ASN A 51 6.41 4.82 -24.10
N GLN A 52 7.15 5.75 -24.70
CA GLN A 52 8.47 6.14 -24.20
C GLN A 52 8.42 6.69 -22.76
N ILE A 53 7.37 7.43 -22.43
CA ILE A 53 7.15 7.93 -21.06
C ILE A 53 6.81 6.77 -20.12
N ALA A 54 5.96 5.84 -20.58
CA ALA A 54 5.58 4.67 -19.82
C ALA A 54 6.80 3.82 -19.43
N GLU A 55 7.68 3.54 -20.40
CA GLU A 55 8.90 2.77 -20.19
C GLU A 55 9.86 3.46 -19.23
N ARG A 56 10.11 4.75 -19.43
CA ARG A 56 10.98 5.53 -18.55
C ARG A 56 10.43 5.63 -17.13
N PHE A 57 9.13 5.85 -16.96
CA PHE A 57 8.49 5.84 -15.65
C PHE A 57 8.60 4.47 -14.97
N ALA A 58 8.40 3.38 -15.72
CA ALA A 58 8.51 2.03 -15.19
C ALA A 58 9.94 1.72 -14.70
N THR A 59 10.97 2.17 -15.44
CA THR A 59 12.37 2.07 -15.01
C THR A 59 12.63 2.86 -13.73
N ILE A 60 12.24 4.14 -13.69
CA ILE A 60 12.41 4.98 -12.49
C ILE A 60 11.74 4.34 -11.28
N ARG A 61 10.47 3.91 -11.44
CA ARG A 61 9.73 3.23 -10.36
C ARG A 61 10.46 1.98 -9.90
N ARG A 62 10.90 1.11 -10.81
CA ARG A 62 11.63 -0.12 -10.45
C ARG A 62 12.89 0.22 -9.67
N ASP A 63 13.71 1.13 -10.17
CA ASP A 63 14.98 1.52 -9.54
C ASP A 63 14.76 2.13 -8.15
N THR A 64 13.74 2.98 -7.99
CA THR A 64 13.37 3.55 -6.69
C THR A 64 12.91 2.47 -5.71
N LEU A 65 12.05 1.53 -6.13
CA LEU A 65 11.54 0.48 -5.25
C LEU A 65 12.64 -0.55 -4.89
N CYS A 66 13.54 -0.87 -5.82
CA CYS A 66 14.65 -1.81 -5.62
C CYS A 66 15.89 -1.19 -4.95
N ALA A 67 15.86 0.09 -4.57
CA ALA A 67 16.96 0.70 -3.82
C ALA A 67 17.18 -0.04 -2.49
N PRO A 68 18.44 -0.28 -2.08
CA PRO A 68 18.72 -0.97 -0.82
C PRO A 68 18.27 -0.11 0.36
N ARG A 69 17.75 -0.77 1.41
CA ARG A 69 17.26 -0.13 2.64
C ARG A 69 17.68 -0.94 3.85
N ASP A 70 17.96 -0.26 4.95
CA ASP A 70 18.12 -0.91 6.24
C ASP A 70 16.77 -1.49 6.71
N PRO A 71 16.66 -2.81 6.98
CA PRO A 71 15.41 -3.44 7.38
C PRO A 71 14.82 -2.88 8.68
N ALA A 72 15.68 -2.53 9.66
CA ALA A 72 15.21 -2.04 10.96
C ALA A 72 14.57 -0.65 10.82
N THR A 73 15.28 0.28 10.17
CA THR A 73 14.79 1.64 9.87
C THR A 73 13.50 1.61 9.03
N LEU A 74 13.44 0.74 8.01
CA LEU A 74 12.24 0.58 7.17
C LEU A 74 11.04 0.10 8.00
N LYS A 75 11.23 -0.92 8.83
CA LYS A 75 10.19 -1.49 9.70
C LYS A 75 9.61 -0.42 10.63
N GLU A 76 10.47 0.28 11.35
CA GLU A 76 10.07 1.34 12.29
C GLU A 76 9.27 2.44 11.57
N ALA A 77 9.78 2.97 10.46
CA ALA A 77 9.13 4.04 9.74
C ALA A 77 7.74 3.66 9.18
N VAL A 78 7.56 2.42 8.71
CA VAL A 78 6.25 1.93 8.22
C VAL A 78 5.26 1.81 9.38
N LEU A 79 5.69 1.25 10.52
CA LEU A 79 4.84 1.11 11.72
C LEU A 79 4.42 2.47 12.27
N ASP A 80 5.38 3.39 12.40
CA ASP A 80 5.16 4.76 12.87
C ASP A 80 4.17 5.51 11.97
N MET A 81 4.36 5.44 10.66
CA MET A 81 3.44 6.07 9.71
C MET A 81 2.04 5.47 9.84
N ARG A 82 1.93 4.14 9.97
CA ARG A 82 0.63 3.51 10.16
C ARG A 82 -0.05 3.96 11.45
N GLN A 83 0.70 4.06 12.53
CA GLN A 83 0.20 4.50 13.84
C GLN A 83 -0.29 5.95 13.79
N LYS A 84 0.47 6.86 13.16
CA LYS A 84 0.05 8.25 12.93
C LYS A 84 -1.28 8.32 12.18
N MET A 85 -1.42 7.55 11.09
CA MET A 85 -2.68 7.47 10.34
C MET A 85 -3.85 6.91 11.16
N ARG A 86 -3.61 6.00 12.12
CA ARG A 86 -4.66 5.51 13.04
C ARG A 86 -5.10 6.61 14.00
N ALA A 87 -4.16 7.39 14.54
CA ALA A 87 -4.44 8.47 15.48
C ALA A 87 -5.26 9.59 14.83
N GLU A 88 -4.92 10.01 13.61
CA GLU A 88 -5.60 11.09 12.89
C GLU A 88 -7.05 10.77 12.51
N HIS A 89 -7.37 9.49 12.32
CA HIS A 89 -8.69 9.06 11.85
C HIS A 89 -9.64 8.60 12.97
N GLY A 90 -9.20 8.71 14.23
CA GLY A 90 -9.93 8.21 15.40
C GLY A 90 -9.90 6.68 15.49
N GLN A 91 -9.58 6.16 16.67
CA GLN A 91 -9.62 4.72 16.92
C GLN A 91 -11.06 4.21 16.80
N THR A 92 -11.41 3.59 15.68
CA THR A 92 -12.63 2.75 15.55
C THR A 92 -12.37 1.35 16.12
N GLY A 93 -11.71 1.28 17.28
CA GLY A 93 -11.06 0.06 17.77
C GLY A 93 -11.52 -0.46 19.13
N ALA A 94 -12.36 0.28 19.87
CA ALA A 94 -12.88 -0.20 21.16
C ALA A 94 -14.35 -0.62 21.03
N GLY A 95 -14.58 -1.94 21.10
CA GLY A 95 -15.88 -2.55 21.38
C GLY A 95 -16.50 -3.28 20.19
N GLU A 96 -17.15 -2.54 19.29
CA GLU A 96 -18.19 -3.15 18.46
C GLU A 96 -18.11 -2.81 16.97
N THR A 97 -17.41 -1.73 16.60
CA THR A 97 -17.39 -1.24 15.22
C THR A 97 -15.99 -1.38 14.59
N PHE A 98 -15.96 -1.69 13.31
CA PHE A 98 -14.78 -1.90 12.49
C PHE A 98 -14.92 -1.13 11.19
N HIS A 99 -13.98 -0.21 10.92
CA HIS A 99 -13.94 0.50 9.65
C HIS A 99 -13.17 -0.31 8.59
N LEU A 100 -13.85 -0.75 7.53
CA LEU A 100 -13.28 -1.64 6.49
C LEU A 100 -11.92 -1.21 5.94
N LYS A 101 -11.74 0.09 5.67
CA LYS A 101 -10.47 0.64 5.18
C LYS A 101 -9.44 0.94 6.27
N ARG A 102 -9.80 1.81 7.21
CA ARG A 102 -8.89 2.46 8.16
C ARG A 102 -8.70 1.68 9.47
N GLY A 103 -9.63 0.78 9.80
CA GLY A 103 -9.65 0.03 11.05
C GLY A 103 -8.48 -0.95 11.15
N ILE A 104 -8.22 -1.39 12.38
CA ILE A 104 -7.24 -2.44 12.68
C ILE A 104 -7.75 -3.78 12.11
N GLY A 105 -6.92 -4.43 11.30
CA GLY A 105 -7.30 -5.58 10.47
C GLY A 105 -7.97 -5.20 9.15
N GLY A 106 -7.90 -3.92 8.76
CA GLY A 106 -8.55 -3.39 7.56
C GLY A 106 -7.70 -3.41 6.30
N ILE A 107 -8.26 -2.88 5.21
CA ILE A 107 -7.59 -2.80 3.89
C ILE A 107 -6.24 -2.10 3.97
N THR A 108 -6.15 -1.02 4.74
CA THR A 108 -4.90 -0.25 4.85
C THR A 108 -3.80 -1.03 5.57
N ASP A 109 -4.13 -1.95 6.49
CA ASP A 109 -3.11 -2.81 7.12
C ASP A 109 -2.52 -3.79 6.10
N ILE A 110 -3.35 -4.36 5.22
CA ILE A 110 -2.89 -5.21 4.11
C ILE A 110 -2.00 -4.40 3.15
N GLU A 111 -2.41 -3.18 2.79
CA GLU A 111 -1.62 -2.30 1.92
C GLU A 111 -0.24 -2.01 2.51
N PHE A 112 -0.17 -1.72 3.80
CA PHE A 112 1.09 -1.45 4.50
C PHE A 112 2.00 -2.68 4.58
N MET A 113 1.45 -3.86 4.89
CA MET A 113 2.22 -5.11 4.89
C MET A 113 2.82 -5.41 3.51
N VAL A 114 2.01 -5.30 2.45
CA VAL A 114 2.48 -5.52 1.08
C VAL A 114 3.58 -4.51 0.72
N GLN A 115 3.35 -3.22 0.94
CA GLN A 115 4.34 -2.18 0.64
C GLN A 115 5.65 -2.40 1.40
N TYR A 116 5.57 -2.75 2.69
CA TYR A 116 6.74 -3.07 3.49
C TYR A 116 7.54 -4.24 2.94
N LEU A 117 6.87 -5.37 2.65
CA LEU A 117 7.53 -6.56 2.11
C LEU A 117 8.18 -6.28 0.75
N LEU A 118 7.50 -5.52 -0.12
CA LEU A 118 8.07 -5.09 -1.39
C LEU A 118 9.35 -4.27 -1.16
N LEU A 119 9.29 -3.21 -0.32
CA LEU A 119 10.45 -2.35 -0.09
C LEU A 119 11.60 -3.04 0.66
N ARG A 120 11.30 -4.06 1.47
CA ARG A 120 12.28 -4.87 2.20
C ARG A 120 13.04 -5.81 1.26
N HIS A 121 12.37 -6.36 0.25
CA HIS A 121 12.92 -7.46 -0.55
C HIS A 121 13.19 -7.12 -2.01
N ALA A 122 12.65 -6.03 -2.57
CA ALA A 122 12.76 -5.71 -3.99
C ALA A 122 14.20 -5.47 -4.48
N HIS A 123 15.12 -5.13 -3.58
CA HIS A 123 16.55 -5.04 -3.92
C HIS A 123 17.12 -6.39 -4.38
N ALA A 124 16.78 -7.47 -3.68
CA ALA A 124 17.22 -8.84 -4.01
C ALA A 124 16.27 -9.55 -4.99
N HIS A 125 14.99 -9.18 -4.97
CA HIS A 125 13.91 -9.79 -5.75
C HIS A 125 13.17 -8.74 -6.58
N PRO A 126 13.79 -8.14 -7.62
CA PRO A 126 13.18 -7.05 -8.40
C PRO A 126 11.88 -7.44 -9.13
N GLU A 127 11.62 -8.73 -9.33
CA GLU A 127 10.40 -9.25 -9.94
C GLU A 127 9.12 -8.94 -9.14
N ILE A 128 9.21 -8.81 -7.80
CA ILE A 128 8.03 -8.64 -6.94
C ILE A 128 7.33 -7.29 -7.12
N VAL A 129 8.02 -6.31 -7.73
CA VAL A 129 7.48 -4.98 -8.01
C VAL A 129 6.93 -4.82 -9.43
N ALA A 130 6.80 -5.92 -10.19
CA ALA A 130 6.25 -5.90 -11.55
C ALA A 130 4.80 -5.38 -11.60
N PHE A 131 4.01 -5.64 -10.56
CA PHE A 131 2.62 -5.21 -10.45
C PHE A 131 2.43 -4.10 -9.40
N THR A 132 1.27 -3.47 -9.43
CA THR A 132 0.95 -2.28 -8.60
C THR A 132 -0.33 -2.44 -7.78
N ASP A 133 -0.94 -3.62 -7.80
CA ASP A 133 -2.12 -3.98 -7.03
C ASP A 133 -1.79 -5.10 -6.04
N ASN A 134 -2.43 -5.05 -4.87
CA ASN A 134 -2.11 -5.91 -3.75
C ASN A 134 -2.21 -7.40 -4.07
N ILE A 135 -3.18 -7.83 -4.89
CA ILE A 135 -3.41 -9.26 -5.15
C ILE A 135 -2.21 -9.85 -5.90
N ARG A 136 -1.81 -9.22 -7.00
CA ARG A 136 -0.65 -9.69 -7.77
C ARG A 136 0.66 -9.49 -7.00
N GLN A 137 0.75 -8.47 -6.16
CA GLN A 137 1.92 -8.27 -5.28
C GLN A 137 2.03 -9.35 -4.19
N LEU A 138 0.93 -9.73 -3.54
CA LEU A 138 0.89 -10.83 -2.56
C LEU A 138 1.31 -12.16 -3.20
N ARG A 139 0.84 -12.43 -4.42
CA ARG A 139 1.22 -13.62 -5.18
C ARG A 139 2.68 -13.59 -5.59
N ALA A 140 3.18 -12.47 -6.10
CA ALA A 140 4.60 -12.33 -6.45
C ALA A 140 5.51 -12.52 -5.22
N LEU A 141 5.11 -12.00 -4.05
CA LEU A 141 5.83 -12.24 -2.79
C LEU A 141 5.85 -13.74 -2.42
N SER A 142 4.75 -14.46 -2.65
CA SER A 142 4.69 -15.90 -2.40
C SER A 142 5.49 -16.72 -3.40
N GLU A 143 5.41 -16.40 -4.70
CA GLU A 143 6.18 -17.03 -5.77
C GLU A 143 7.70 -16.86 -5.56
N ALA A 144 8.12 -15.74 -4.98
CA ALA A 144 9.51 -15.49 -4.58
C ALA A 144 9.92 -16.17 -3.26
N GLY A 145 9.02 -16.88 -2.57
CA GLY A 145 9.28 -17.53 -1.30
C GLY A 145 9.41 -16.58 -0.10
N LEU A 146 8.96 -15.32 -0.24
CA LEU A 146 9.05 -14.28 0.78
C LEU A 146 7.81 -14.20 1.68
N LEU A 147 6.73 -14.85 1.26
CA LEU A 147 5.48 -14.96 2.01
C LEU A 147 4.94 -16.38 1.84
N ASP A 148 4.52 -16.99 2.95
CA ASP A 148 3.87 -18.29 2.90
C ASP A 148 2.67 -18.28 1.94
N GLY A 149 2.54 -19.33 1.12
CA GLY A 149 1.53 -19.40 0.08
C GLY A 149 0.10 -19.46 0.62
N GLU A 150 -0.10 -20.16 1.73
CA GLU A 150 -1.41 -20.22 2.38
C GLU A 150 -1.76 -18.84 2.96
N LEU A 151 -0.83 -18.21 3.68
CA LEU A 151 -1.02 -16.87 4.22
C LEU A 151 -1.30 -15.83 3.12
N SER A 152 -0.61 -15.94 1.98
CA SER A 152 -0.83 -15.06 0.82
C SER A 152 -2.26 -15.17 0.29
N GLU A 153 -2.77 -16.38 0.06
CA GLU A 153 -4.14 -16.58 -0.43
C GLU A 153 -5.22 -16.23 0.62
N GLN A 154 -4.92 -16.43 1.91
CA GLN A 154 -5.78 -15.94 3.00
C GLN A 154 -5.87 -14.40 2.99
N LEU A 155 -4.76 -13.69 2.80
CA LEU A 155 -4.71 -12.23 2.68
C LEU A 155 -5.42 -11.73 1.40
N VAL A 156 -5.26 -12.43 0.27
CA VAL A 156 -5.97 -12.12 -0.98
C VAL A 156 -7.48 -12.23 -0.76
N THR A 157 -7.93 -13.32 -0.13
CA THR A 157 -9.36 -13.54 0.16
C THR A 157 -9.91 -12.47 1.09
N ALA A 158 -9.18 -12.14 2.17
CA ALA A 158 -9.55 -11.07 3.09
C ALA A 158 -9.63 -9.71 2.37
N TYR A 159 -8.63 -9.37 1.56
CA TYR A 159 -8.60 -8.13 0.78
C TYR A 159 -9.79 -8.03 -0.17
N GLN A 160 -10.10 -9.08 -0.92
CA GLN A 160 -11.23 -9.11 -1.85
C GLN A 160 -12.56 -8.87 -1.13
N ARG A 161 -12.82 -9.57 0.00
CA ARG A 161 -14.06 -9.39 0.76
C ARG A 161 -14.20 -7.97 1.31
N LEU A 162 -13.15 -7.44 1.93
CA LEU A 162 -13.14 -6.08 2.46
C LEU A 162 -13.35 -5.05 1.35
N ARG A 163 -12.65 -5.20 0.23
CA ARG A 163 -12.69 -4.28 -0.92
C ARG A 163 -14.05 -4.30 -1.62
N ASN A 164 -14.61 -5.48 -1.89
CA ASN A 164 -15.93 -5.64 -2.52
C ASN A 164 -17.03 -5.04 -1.63
N THR A 165 -16.97 -5.30 -0.33
CA THR A 165 -17.92 -4.70 0.63
C THR A 165 -17.79 -3.18 0.64
N SER A 166 -16.56 -2.65 0.68
CA SER A 166 -16.32 -1.21 0.65
C SER A 166 -16.87 -0.58 -0.62
N HIS A 167 -16.64 -1.19 -1.78
CA HIS A 167 -17.17 -0.69 -3.06
C HIS A 167 -18.69 -0.64 -3.07
N ARG A 168 -19.36 -1.74 -2.71
CA ARG A 168 -20.82 -1.79 -2.64
C ARG A 168 -21.40 -0.71 -1.73
N ARG A 169 -20.81 -0.53 -0.55
CA ARG A 169 -21.27 0.48 0.42
C ARG A 169 -21.03 1.90 -0.05
N THR A 170 -19.87 2.19 -0.64
CA THR A 170 -19.59 3.51 -1.23
C THR A 170 -20.59 3.86 -2.34
N LEU A 171 -20.90 2.91 -3.23
CA LEU A 171 -21.90 3.12 -4.29
C LEU A 171 -23.29 3.41 -3.72
N ASN A 172 -23.64 2.75 -2.62
CA ASN A 172 -24.91 2.96 -1.91
C ASN A 172 -24.88 4.13 -0.92
N LYS A 173 -23.79 4.92 -0.85
CA LYS A 173 -23.59 6.01 0.11
C LYS A 173 -23.75 5.58 1.58
N GLN A 174 -23.36 4.34 1.90
CA GLN A 174 -23.46 3.75 3.22
C GLN A 174 -22.14 3.87 4.01
N SER A 175 -22.23 3.88 5.33
CA SER A 175 -21.07 3.86 6.23
C SER A 175 -20.17 2.65 5.97
N LEU A 176 -18.85 2.86 6.05
CA LEU A 176 -17.81 1.83 5.99
C LEU A 176 -17.44 1.29 7.38
N ALA A 177 -18.02 1.83 8.46
CA ALA A 177 -17.92 1.30 9.81
C ALA A 177 -19.05 0.29 10.06
N LEU A 178 -18.69 -0.95 10.37
CA LEU A 178 -19.59 -2.10 10.49
C LEU A 178 -19.35 -2.86 11.78
N PRO A 179 -20.29 -3.71 12.23
CA PRO A 179 -20.03 -4.61 13.35
C PRO A 179 -18.75 -5.43 13.14
N CYS A 180 -17.89 -5.45 14.16
CA CYS A 180 -16.64 -6.23 14.16
C CYS A 180 -16.89 -7.72 13.83
N ALA A 181 -18.00 -8.27 14.29
CA ALA A 181 -18.38 -9.67 14.11
C ALA A 181 -18.53 -10.06 12.63
N ASP A 182 -18.99 -9.14 11.77
CA ASP A 182 -19.23 -9.40 10.33
C ASP A 182 -17.95 -9.73 9.56
N PHE A 183 -16.78 -9.35 10.11
CA PHE A 183 -15.46 -9.50 9.49
C PHE A 183 -14.45 -10.17 10.43
N ALA A 184 -14.93 -10.93 11.44
CA ALA A 184 -14.05 -11.55 12.43
C ALA A 184 -12.96 -12.42 11.79
N LYS A 185 -13.33 -13.26 10.81
CA LYS A 185 -12.40 -14.16 10.11
C LYS A 185 -11.30 -13.40 9.38
N GLU A 186 -11.66 -12.40 8.59
CA GLU A 186 -10.71 -11.59 7.81
C GLU A 186 -9.79 -10.81 8.74
N ARG A 187 -10.34 -10.23 9.81
CA ARG A 187 -9.56 -9.47 10.78
C ARG A 187 -8.56 -10.37 11.51
N THR A 188 -8.94 -11.58 11.90
CA THR A 188 -8.02 -12.55 12.52
C THR A 188 -6.84 -12.84 11.60
N VAL A 189 -7.09 -13.10 10.32
CA VAL A 189 -6.02 -13.33 9.32
C VAL A 189 -5.11 -12.11 9.20
N VAL A 190 -5.68 -10.91 9.01
CA VAL A 190 -4.88 -9.69 8.82
C VAL A 190 -4.07 -9.35 10.06
N LEU A 191 -4.64 -9.55 11.26
CA LEU A 191 -3.94 -9.31 12.52
C LEU A 191 -2.81 -10.31 12.75
N ALA A 192 -3.05 -11.60 12.50
CA ALA A 192 -2.00 -12.62 12.61
C ALA A 192 -0.86 -12.35 11.61
N ALA A 193 -1.19 -12.03 10.36
CA ALA A 193 -0.23 -11.63 9.34
C ALA A 193 0.58 -10.39 9.77
N TRP A 194 -0.08 -9.40 10.36
CA TRP A 194 0.58 -8.18 10.86
C TRP A 194 1.63 -8.50 11.92
N GLN A 195 1.28 -9.33 12.90
CA GLN A 195 2.22 -9.76 13.95
C GLN A 195 3.38 -10.56 13.36
N GLN A 196 3.09 -11.50 12.44
CA GLN A 196 4.12 -12.33 11.81
C GLN A 196 5.09 -11.52 10.94
N ILE A 197 4.58 -10.65 10.06
CA ILE A 197 5.39 -9.88 9.10
C ILE A 197 6.26 -8.84 9.79
N PHE A 198 5.72 -8.22 10.85
CA PHE A 198 6.44 -7.23 11.63
C PHE A 198 7.11 -7.82 12.88
N GLU A 199 7.11 -9.13 13.08
CA GLU A 199 7.74 -9.78 14.25
C GLU A 199 7.40 -9.05 15.56
N LEU A 200 6.11 -8.86 15.81
CA LEU A 200 5.56 -8.14 16.97
C LEU A 200 4.96 -9.10 18.00
#